data_AF-A0A0F5HQA3-F1
#
_entry.id   AF-A0A0F5HQA3-F1
#
_cell.length_a   1.000
_cell.length_b   1.000
_cell.length_c   1.000
_cell.angle_alpha   90.00
_cell.angle_beta   90.00
_cell.angle_gamma   90.00
#
_symmetry.space_group_name_H-M   'P 1'
#
loop_
_entity.id
_entity.type
_entity.pdbx_description
1 polymer ?
#
loop_
_entity_poly.entity_id
_entity_poly.type
_entity_poly.pdbx_seq_one_letter_code
_entity_poly.pdbx_strand_id
1 'polypeptide(L)'
;MQYWKISDFAKNVGKHPNTVDGWFKQLEEKNIHSVSRTEYGEKVYDSLDLKVALYIKDKRDQKWALEAIFHELPNHFELRQPAIDRSEETANTPQVIDTDALKQEFEKIAKDVVEEQNREVKEQYEELLKRLPEPRSPQEERRERIEEMITRSRIETLLREEARKLWAEKPEEERMKRAGFFRREEDRDKRDQFIREYIDEHLEERLKEEFNLI
;
A
#
# COMPACT_ATOMS: atom_id res chain seq x y z
N MET A 1 44.75 -3.15 -4.70
CA MET A 1 43.76 -3.99 -3.99
C MET A 1 44.50 -4.92 -3.06
N GLN A 2 44.05 -5.08 -1.83
CA GLN A 2 44.68 -5.98 -0.86
C GLN A 2 43.96 -7.32 -0.87
N TYR A 3 44.74 -8.40 -0.86
CA TYR A 3 44.25 -9.77 -0.89
C TYR A 3 44.78 -10.52 0.31
N TRP A 4 43.97 -11.41 0.88
CA TRP A 4 44.30 -12.18 2.07
C TRP A 4 44.08 -13.67 1.84
N LYS A 5 44.95 -14.49 2.44
CA LYS A 5 44.64 -15.92 2.66
C LYS A 5 43.69 -16.06 3.85
N ILE A 6 42.95 -17.16 3.94
CA ILE A 6 41.95 -17.41 4.99
C ILE A 6 42.48 -17.15 6.42
N SER A 7 43.74 -17.51 6.69
CA SER A 7 44.37 -17.34 8.00
C SER A 7 44.50 -15.87 8.43
N ASP A 8 44.86 -14.97 7.51
CA ASP A 8 45.01 -13.55 7.80
C ASP A 8 43.67 -12.82 7.67
N PHE A 9 42.83 -13.26 6.72
CA PHE A 9 41.48 -12.78 6.55
C PHE A 9 40.64 -12.97 7.83
N ALA A 10 40.69 -14.17 8.43
CA ALA A 10 39.94 -14.47 9.64
C ALA A 10 40.38 -13.66 10.86
N LYS A 11 41.66 -13.27 10.94
CA LYS A 11 42.17 -12.34 11.97
C LYS A 11 41.51 -10.98 11.84
N ASN A 12 41.37 -10.46 10.61
CA ASN A 12 40.69 -9.18 10.34
C ASN A 12 39.20 -9.23 10.69
N VAL A 13 38.55 -10.38 10.51
CA VAL A 13 37.15 -10.60 10.91
C VAL A 13 37.01 -10.79 12.43
N GLY A 14 38.04 -11.33 13.09
CA GLY A 14 38.03 -11.62 14.53
C GLY A 14 37.21 -12.88 14.87
N LYS A 15 37.20 -13.87 13.98
CA LYS A 15 36.59 -15.20 14.20
C LYS A 15 37.56 -16.28 13.74
N HIS A 16 37.31 -17.54 14.13
CA HIS A 16 38.19 -18.65 13.76
C HIS A 16 38.17 -18.89 12.23
N PRO A 17 39.32 -19.20 11.59
CA PRO A 17 39.40 -19.46 10.14
C PRO A 17 38.34 -20.43 9.61
N ASN A 18 38.14 -21.56 10.29
CA ASN A 18 37.12 -22.55 9.91
C ASN A 18 35.69 -22.01 9.93
N THR A 19 35.38 -21.09 10.84
CA THR A 19 34.04 -20.49 10.93
C THR A 19 33.80 -19.56 9.75
N VAL A 20 34.80 -18.74 9.43
CA VAL A 20 34.72 -17.81 8.29
C VAL A 20 34.69 -18.59 6.97
N ASP A 21 35.55 -19.60 6.81
CA ASP A 21 35.53 -20.49 5.64
C ASP A 21 34.18 -21.20 5.48
N GLY A 22 33.58 -21.65 6.59
CA GLY A 22 32.24 -22.25 6.59
C GLY A 22 31.15 -21.31 6.08
N TRP A 23 31.21 -20.01 6.40
CA TRP A 23 30.25 -19.03 5.87
C TRP A 23 30.37 -18.90 4.36
N PHE A 24 31.59 -18.75 3.83
CA PHE A 24 31.80 -18.60 2.39
C PHE A 24 31.51 -19.88 1.61
N LYS A 25 31.74 -21.07 2.18
CA LYS A 25 31.30 -22.34 1.58
C LYS A 25 29.78 -22.39 1.41
N GLN A 26 29.02 -22.00 2.44
CA GLN A 26 27.56 -21.98 2.34
C GLN A 26 27.05 -20.92 1.36
N LEU A 27 27.72 -19.76 1.27
CA LEU A 27 27.42 -18.74 0.27
C LEU A 27 27.69 -19.24 -1.16
N GLU A 28 28.78 -19.99 -1.36
CA GLU A 28 29.11 -20.64 -2.64
C GLU A 28 28.07 -21.72 -2.99
N GLU A 29 27.74 -22.62 -2.06
CA GLU A 29 26.74 -23.69 -2.24
C GLU A 29 25.35 -23.16 -2.56
N LYS A 30 24.94 -22.03 -1.96
CA LYS A 30 23.66 -21.38 -2.22
C LYS A 30 23.67 -20.48 -3.45
N ASN A 31 24.78 -20.44 -4.19
CA ASN A 31 25.00 -19.56 -5.33
C ASN A 31 24.81 -18.05 -5.05
N ILE A 32 25.05 -17.64 -3.80
CA ILE A 32 24.86 -16.25 -3.37
C ILE A 32 26.12 -15.43 -3.62
N HIS A 33 27.30 -15.99 -3.31
CA HIS A 33 28.57 -15.28 -3.45
C HIS A 33 29.75 -16.25 -3.60
N SER A 34 30.69 -15.93 -4.50
CA SER A 34 31.89 -16.73 -4.74
C SER A 34 33.20 -16.04 -4.33
N VAL A 35 34.12 -16.83 -3.75
CA VAL A 35 35.46 -16.36 -3.38
C VAL A 35 36.40 -16.51 -4.58
N SER A 36 37.28 -15.52 -4.77
CA SER A 36 38.29 -15.58 -5.84
C SER A 36 39.31 -16.68 -5.59
N ARG A 37 39.88 -17.22 -6.67
CA ARG A 37 40.93 -18.25 -6.59
C ARG A 37 42.16 -17.84 -7.38
N THR A 38 43.34 -18.23 -6.93
CA THR A 38 44.57 -18.11 -7.70
C THR A 38 44.59 -19.10 -8.87
N GLU A 39 45.57 -18.97 -9.77
CA GLU A 39 45.85 -19.93 -10.84
C GLU A 39 46.04 -21.37 -10.34
N TYR A 40 46.46 -21.53 -9.08
CA TYR A 40 46.64 -22.83 -8.42
C TYR A 40 45.38 -23.31 -7.65
N GLY A 41 44.25 -22.61 -7.77
CA GLY A 41 42.99 -22.96 -7.14
C GLY A 41 42.86 -22.58 -5.65
N GLU A 42 43.85 -21.88 -5.07
CA GLU A 42 43.81 -21.43 -3.68
C GLU A 42 42.82 -20.27 -3.50
N LYS A 43 41.96 -20.32 -2.47
CA LYS A 43 41.02 -19.23 -2.16
C LYS A 43 41.76 -17.96 -1.72
N VAL A 44 41.38 -16.84 -2.29
CA VAL A 44 41.91 -15.50 -2.01
C VAL A 44 40.76 -14.56 -1.74
N TYR A 45 40.84 -13.87 -0.60
CA TYR A 45 39.81 -12.98 -0.12
C TYR A 45 40.21 -11.52 -0.37
N ASP A 46 39.27 -10.69 -0.82
CA ASP A 46 39.47 -9.27 -1.09
C ASP A 46 38.66 -8.37 -0.14
N SER A 47 38.61 -7.08 -0.45
CA SER A 47 37.89 -6.09 0.36
C SER A 47 36.37 -6.27 0.36
N LEU A 48 35.78 -6.79 -0.71
CA LEU A 48 34.35 -7.11 -0.77
C LEU A 48 34.07 -8.28 0.18
N ASP A 49 34.89 -9.33 0.10
CA ASP A 49 34.77 -10.50 0.97
C ASP A 49 34.87 -10.07 2.44
N LEU A 50 35.78 -9.14 2.77
CA LEU A 50 35.93 -8.63 4.13
C LEU A 50 34.67 -7.92 4.63
N LYS A 51 34.04 -7.09 3.78
CA LYS A 51 32.79 -6.39 4.13
C LYS A 51 31.66 -7.37 4.36
N VAL A 52 31.52 -8.38 3.50
CA VAL A 52 30.52 -9.46 3.63
C VAL A 52 30.74 -10.22 4.93
N ALA A 53 31.98 -10.60 5.25
CA ALA A 53 32.31 -11.33 6.48
C ALA A 53 32.03 -10.52 7.76
N LEU A 54 32.34 -9.22 7.75
CA LEU A 54 32.04 -8.32 8.87
C LEU A 54 30.53 -8.12 9.06
N TYR A 55 29.78 -8.02 7.96
CA TYR A 55 28.32 -7.94 8.01
C TYR A 55 27.70 -9.21 8.61
N ILE A 56 28.14 -10.39 8.16
CA ILE A 56 27.69 -11.66 8.72
C ILE A 56 28.01 -11.73 10.21
N LYS A 57 29.22 -11.35 10.61
CA LYS A 57 29.63 -11.30 12.02
C LYS A 57 28.69 -10.42 12.85
N ASP A 58 28.45 -9.17 12.42
CA ASP A 58 27.63 -8.21 13.14
C ASP A 58 26.19 -8.73 13.35
N LYS A 59 25.57 -9.23 12.28
CA LYS A 59 24.22 -9.82 12.36
C LYS A 59 24.17 -11.09 13.21
N ARG A 60 25.23 -11.91 13.18
CA ARG A 60 25.35 -13.09 14.05
C ARG A 60 25.50 -12.72 15.52
N ASP A 61 26.23 -11.66 15.84
CA ASP A 61 26.34 -11.15 17.20
C ASP A 61 24.98 -10.56 17.68
N GLN A 62 24.14 -10.08 16.75
CA GLN A 62 22.73 -9.72 16.98
C GLN A 62 21.76 -10.93 17.04
N LYS A 63 22.28 -12.17 17.06
CA LYS A 63 21.51 -13.43 17.12
C LYS A 63 20.64 -13.74 15.91
N TRP A 64 20.90 -13.15 14.74
CA TRP A 64 20.19 -13.52 13.52
C TRP A 64 20.54 -14.93 13.04
N ALA A 65 19.57 -15.61 12.42
CA ALA A 65 19.80 -16.89 11.76
C ALA A 65 20.64 -16.69 10.49
N LEU A 66 21.58 -17.61 10.21
CA LEU A 66 22.44 -17.52 9.03
C LEU A 66 21.64 -17.42 7.71
N GLU A 67 20.56 -18.18 7.59
CA GLU A 67 19.67 -18.14 6.42
C GLU A 67 19.06 -16.76 6.18
N ALA A 68 18.60 -16.09 7.23
CA ALA A 68 18.04 -14.74 7.12
C ALA A 68 19.09 -13.73 6.69
N ILE A 69 20.32 -13.85 7.23
CA ILE A 69 21.45 -13.01 6.84
C ILE A 69 21.77 -13.23 5.36
N PHE A 70 21.81 -14.48 4.90
CA PHE A 70 22.10 -14.84 3.51
C PHE A 70 21.05 -14.31 2.53
N HIS A 71 19.78 -14.31 2.93
CA HIS A 71 18.69 -13.74 2.14
C HIS A 71 18.79 -12.20 2.03
N GLU A 72 19.27 -11.51 3.07
CA GLU A 72 19.44 -10.06 3.04
C GLU A 72 20.71 -9.60 2.32
N LEU A 73 21.77 -10.42 2.28
CA LEU A 73 23.07 -10.05 1.73
C LEU A 73 23.02 -9.42 0.31
N PRO A 74 22.25 -9.95 -0.66
CA PRO A 74 22.15 -9.36 -2.00
C PRO A 74 21.54 -7.95 -2.03
N ASN A 75 20.77 -7.57 -1.01
CA ASN A 75 20.17 -6.24 -0.91
C ASN A 75 21.16 -5.18 -0.39
N HIS A 76 22.29 -5.61 0.17
CA HIS A 76 23.29 -4.73 0.79
C HIS A 76 24.62 -4.67 0.04
N PHE A 77 24.93 -5.67 -0.78
CA PHE A 77 26.22 -5.77 -1.47
C PHE A 77 26.05 -6.24 -2.91
N GLU A 78 26.91 -5.75 -3.81
CA GLU A 78 27.10 -6.30 -5.15
C GLU A 78 27.93 -7.58 -5.06
N LEU A 79 27.27 -8.71 -4.86
CA LEU A 79 27.93 -10.01 -4.64
C LEU A 79 28.46 -10.61 -5.94
N ARG A 80 29.68 -11.16 -5.88
CA ARG A 80 30.27 -11.92 -6.99
C ARG A 80 29.50 -13.22 -7.24
N GLN A 81 28.92 -13.40 -8.43
CA GLN A 81 28.24 -14.64 -8.80
C GLN A 81 29.25 -15.79 -8.98
N PRO A 82 28.91 -17.03 -8.58
CA PRO A 82 29.72 -18.20 -8.92
C PRO A 82 29.77 -18.38 -10.43
N ALA A 83 30.94 -18.74 -10.96
CA ALA A 83 31.03 -19.21 -12.34
C ALA A 83 30.23 -20.51 -12.45
N ILE A 84 29.28 -20.58 -13.38
CA ILE A 84 28.55 -21.82 -13.66
C ILE A 84 29.57 -22.81 -14.23
N ASP A 85 29.95 -23.82 -13.44
CA ASP A 85 30.74 -24.96 -13.91
C ASP A 85 29.89 -25.71 -14.96
N ARG A 86 30.10 -25.41 -16.25
CA ARG A 86 29.64 -26.24 -17.37
C ARG A 86 30.54 -27.48 -17.52
N SER A 87 30.79 -28.19 -16.44
CA SER A 87 31.68 -29.36 -16.44
C SER A 87 30.93 -30.67 -16.19
N GLU A 88 29.68 -30.77 -16.64
CA GLU A 88 28.94 -32.03 -16.71
C GLU A 88 27.86 -31.94 -17.80
N GLU A 89 28.26 -31.92 -19.07
CA GLU A 89 27.36 -32.29 -20.17
C GLU A 89 28.15 -32.69 -21.43
N THR A 90 27.98 -33.96 -21.77
CA THR A 90 28.27 -34.70 -23.01
C THR A 90 28.83 -33.93 -24.21
N ALA A 91 29.84 -34.54 -24.85
CA ALA A 91 30.34 -34.23 -26.18
C ALA A 91 29.25 -33.78 -27.16
N ASN A 92 29.18 -32.47 -27.41
CA ASN A 92 28.55 -31.91 -28.60
C ASN A 92 29.47 -30.81 -29.12
N THR A 93 29.81 -30.94 -30.40
CA THR A 93 30.41 -29.91 -31.25
C THR A 93 29.93 -28.51 -30.89
N PRO A 94 30.79 -27.47 -30.92
CA PRO A 94 30.34 -26.10 -30.73
C PRO A 94 29.41 -25.73 -31.89
N GLN A 95 28.11 -25.93 -31.69
CA GLN A 95 27.11 -25.24 -32.48
C GLN A 95 27.31 -23.76 -32.17
N VAL A 96 27.74 -23.02 -33.19
CA VAL A 96 27.65 -21.57 -33.19
C VAL A 96 26.15 -21.27 -33.10
N ILE A 97 25.68 -21.06 -31.87
CA ILE A 97 24.34 -20.57 -31.64
C ILE A 97 24.32 -19.18 -32.27
N ASP A 98 23.56 -19.02 -33.35
CA ASP A 98 23.32 -17.72 -33.97
C ASP A 98 22.55 -16.86 -32.97
N THR A 99 23.32 -16.10 -32.18
CA THR A 99 22.81 -15.23 -31.13
C THR A 99 21.91 -14.13 -31.71
N ASP A 100 22.07 -13.80 -32.99
CA ASP A 100 21.25 -12.80 -33.66
C ASP A 100 19.88 -13.37 -34.04
N ALA A 101 19.83 -14.62 -34.51
CA ALA A 101 18.56 -15.31 -34.76
C ALA A 101 17.75 -15.51 -33.47
N LEU A 102 18.41 -15.88 -32.38
CA LEU A 102 17.79 -16.03 -31.06
C LEU A 102 17.29 -14.70 -30.49
N LYS A 103 18.05 -13.62 -30.69
CA LYS A 103 17.61 -12.28 -30.28
C LYS A 103 16.40 -11.81 -31.08
N GLN A 104 16.34 -12.08 -32.39
CA GLN A 104 15.18 -11.76 -33.21
C GLN A 104 13.92 -12.55 -32.80
N GLU A 105 14.07 -13.83 -32.48
CA GLU A 105 12.98 -14.66 -31.98
C GLU A 105 12.50 -14.16 -30.60
N PHE A 106 13.43 -13.80 -29.71
CA PHE A 106 13.10 -13.24 -28.41
C PHE A 106 12.40 -11.87 -28.51
N GLU A 107 12.86 -10.98 -29.40
CA GLU A 107 12.20 -9.70 -29.67
C GLU A 107 10.79 -9.88 -30.22
N LYS A 108 10.58 -10.92 -31.04
CA LYS A 108 9.25 -11.27 -31.55
C LYS A 108 8.35 -11.79 -30.44
N ILE A 109 8.81 -12.76 -29.64
CA ILE A 109 8.06 -13.29 -28.50
C ILE A 109 7.74 -12.18 -27.50
N ALA A 110 8.69 -11.29 -27.21
CA ALA A 110 8.47 -10.17 -26.31
C ALA A 110 7.39 -9.21 -26.83
N LYS A 111 7.37 -8.92 -28.14
CA LYS A 111 6.31 -8.12 -28.77
C LYS A 111 4.96 -8.84 -28.69
N ASP A 112 4.91 -10.12 -29.04
CA ASP A 112 3.67 -10.90 -29.02
C ASP A 112 3.07 -10.97 -27.60
N VAL A 113 3.92 -11.17 -26.58
CA VAL A 113 3.50 -11.17 -25.15
C VAL A 113 3.00 -9.79 -24.72
N VAL A 114 3.68 -8.71 -25.11
CA VAL A 114 3.25 -7.35 -24.78
C VAL A 114 1.94 -7.00 -25.48
N GLU A 115 1.75 -7.41 -26.73
CA GLU A 115 0.50 -7.21 -27.47
C GLU A 115 -0.66 -7.99 -26.84
N GLU A 116 -0.42 -9.25 -26.46
CA GLU A 116 -1.41 -10.09 -25.78
C GLU A 116 -1.80 -9.53 -24.41
N GLN A 117 -0.83 -9.13 -23.59
CA GLN A 117 -1.09 -8.50 -22.29
C GLN A 117 -1.86 -7.18 -22.43
N ASN A 118 -1.50 -6.34 -23.41
CA ASN A 118 -2.23 -5.09 -23.66
C ASN A 118 -3.67 -5.36 -24.10
N ARG A 119 -3.90 -6.41 -24.90
CA ARG A 119 -5.25 -6.83 -25.29
C ARG A 119 -6.05 -7.30 -24.08
N GLU A 120 -5.49 -8.16 -23.24
CA GLU A 120 -6.14 -8.65 -22.03
C GLU A 120 -6.48 -7.52 -21.06
N VAL A 121 -5.53 -6.61 -20.80
CA VAL A 121 -5.76 -5.43 -19.95
C VAL A 121 -6.87 -4.55 -20.50
N LYS A 122 -6.92 -4.36 -21.82
CA LYS A 122 -7.98 -3.59 -22.47
C LYS A 122 -9.34 -4.26 -22.34
N GLU A 123 -9.41 -5.57 -22.53
CA GLU A 123 -10.64 -6.35 -22.38
C GLU A 123 -11.15 -6.30 -20.93
N GLN A 124 -10.26 -6.47 -19.95
CA GLN A 124 -10.58 -6.34 -18.53
C GLN A 124 -11.08 -4.94 -18.19
N TYR A 125 -10.44 -3.89 -18.74
CA TYR A 125 -10.87 -2.52 -18.54
C TYR A 125 -12.27 -2.25 -19.12
N GLU A 126 -12.54 -2.74 -20.34
CA GLU A 126 -13.86 -2.65 -20.96
C GLU A 126 -14.93 -3.43 -20.19
N GLU A 127 -14.58 -4.58 -19.62
CA GLU A 127 -15.49 -5.35 -18.76
C GLU A 127 -15.79 -4.60 -17.45
N LEU A 128 -14.79 -3.99 -16.83
CA LEU A 128 -14.98 -3.15 -15.65
C LEU A 128 -15.91 -1.98 -15.95
N LEU A 129 -15.72 -1.29 -17.08
CA LEU A 129 -16.59 -0.19 -17.50
C LEU A 129 -18.05 -0.64 -17.69
N LYS A 130 -18.30 -1.85 -18.20
CA LYS A 130 -19.66 -2.40 -18.37
C LYS A 130 -20.35 -2.77 -17.05
N ARG A 131 -19.58 -3.03 -15.99
CA ARG A 131 -20.10 -3.34 -14.65
C ARG A 131 -20.41 -2.09 -13.83
N LEU A 132 -19.85 -0.94 -14.22
CA LEU A 132 -20.17 0.31 -13.56
C LEU A 132 -21.61 0.73 -13.91
N PRO A 133 -22.38 1.26 -12.95
CA PRO A 133 -23.65 1.87 -13.27
C PRO A 133 -23.43 3.02 -14.25
N GLU A 134 -24.36 3.18 -15.19
CA GLU A 134 -24.30 4.33 -16.09
C GLU A 134 -24.30 5.63 -15.26
N PRO A 135 -23.40 6.58 -15.55
CA PRO A 135 -23.41 7.85 -14.87
C PRO A 135 -24.78 8.51 -15.08
N ARG A 136 -25.38 9.00 -13.99
CA ARG A 136 -26.66 9.71 -14.06
C ARG A 136 -26.55 10.86 -15.06
N SER A 137 -27.61 11.07 -15.84
CA SER A 137 -27.64 12.21 -16.74
C SER A 137 -27.64 13.52 -15.93
N PRO A 138 -27.10 14.64 -16.48
CA PRO A 138 -27.16 15.94 -15.79
C PRO A 138 -28.59 16.39 -15.43
N GLN A 139 -29.58 15.89 -16.16
CA GLN A 139 -31.00 16.15 -15.91
C GLN A 139 -31.51 15.37 -14.69
N GLU A 140 -31.10 14.11 -14.52
CA GLU A 140 -31.44 13.28 -13.36
C GLU A 140 -30.77 13.82 -12.09
N GLU A 141 -29.48 14.17 -12.13
CA GLU A 141 -28.80 14.79 -10.99
C GLU A 141 -29.47 16.09 -10.56
N ARG A 142 -29.91 16.90 -11.54
CA ARG A 142 -30.67 18.12 -11.25
C ARG A 142 -32.02 17.81 -10.62
N ARG A 143 -32.72 16.77 -11.10
CA ARG A 143 -34.01 16.36 -10.55
C ARG A 143 -33.87 15.91 -9.10
N GLU A 144 -32.89 15.07 -8.80
CA GLU A 144 -32.62 14.59 -7.44
C GLU A 144 -32.27 15.74 -6.49
N ARG A 145 -31.40 16.68 -6.89
CA ARG A 145 -31.11 17.85 -6.04
C ARG A 145 -32.35 18.70 -5.73
N ILE A 146 -33.24 18.86 -6.70
CA ILE A 146 -34.50 19.58 -6.50
C ILE A 146 -35.41 18.80 -5.56
N GLU A 147 -35.49 17.48 -5.75
CA GLU A 147 -36.28 16.58 -4.91
C GLU A 147 -35.78 16.60 -3.46
N GLU A 148 -34.48 16.47 -3.22
CA GLU A 148 -33.85 16.59 -1.91
C GLU A 148 -34.16 17.94 -1.24
N MET A 149 -34.06 19.04 -1.99
CA MET A 149 -34.37 20.38 -1.50
C MET A 149 -35.85 20.51 -1.10
N ILE A 150 -36.76 20.01 -1.93
CA ILE A 150 -38.20 20.03 -1.64
C ILE A 150 -38.52 19.19 -0.41
N THR A 151 -37.96 17.98 -0.33
CA THR A 151 -38.14 17.05 0.79
C THR A 151 -37.66 17.68 2.10
N ARG A 152 -36.44 18.25 2.10
CA ARG A 152 -35.92 18.97 3.27
C ARG A 152 -36.84 20.13 3.68
N SER A 153 -37.27 20.95 2.72
CA SER A 153 -38.17 22.08 3.00
C SER A 153 -39.51 21.62 3.59
N ARG A 154 -40.04 20.47 3.15
CA ARG A 154 -41.26 19.87 3.69
C ARG A 154 -41.05 19.44 5.14
N ILE A 155 -39.96 18.73 5.43
CA ILE A 155 -39.62 18.26 6.77
C ILE A 155 -39.44 19.43 7.74
N GLU A 156 -38.67 20.45 7.36
CA GLU A 156 -38.49 21.65 8.19
C GLU A 156 -39.81 22.36 8.47
N THR A 157 -40.76 22.33 7.52
CA THR A 157 -42.09 22.91 7.70
C THR A 157 -42.91 22.12 8.72
N LEU A 158 -42.89 20.79 8.64
CA LEU A 158 -43.57 19.92 9.61
C LEU A 158 -42.99 20.07 11.02
N LEU A 159 -41.67 20.03 11.16
CA LEU A 159 -40.98 20.23 12.44
C LEU A 159 -41.30 21.61 13.03
N ARG A 160 -41.39 22.65 12.20
CA ARG A 160 -41.79 23.98 12.64
C ARG A 160 -43.22 24.02 13.18
N GLU A 161 -44.14 23.31 12.55
CA GLU A 161 -45.53 23.20 13.02
C GLU A 161 -45.62 22.42 14.34
N GLU A 162 -44.88 21.32 14.46
CA GLU A 162 -44.74 20.55 15.71
C GLU A 162 -44.18 21.44 16.83
N ALA A 163 -43.07 22.13 16.59
CA ALA A 163 -42.46 23.05 17.56
C ALA A 163 -43.42 24.17 17.98
N ARG A 164 -44.23 24.71 17.07
CA ARG A 164 -45.26 25.71 17.41
C ARG A 164 -46.33 25.15 18.33
N LYS A 165 -46.77 23.91 18.11
CA LYS A 165 -47.75 23.24 18.98
C LYS A 165 -47.16 22.99 20.36
N LEU A 166 -45.96 22.44 20.42
CA LEU A 166 -45.23 22.20 21.67
C LEU A 166 -44.96 23.50 22.44
N TRP A 167 -44.60 24.57 21.73
CA TRP A 167 -44.47 25.89 22.35
C TRP A 167 -45.79 26.36 22.93
N ALA A 168 -46.92 26.22 22.22
CA ALA A 168 -48.23 26.64 22.71
C ALA A 168 -48.66 25.92 23.99
N GLU A 169 -48.19 24.69 24.20
CA GLU A 169 -48.46 23.88 25.39
C GLU A 169 -47.58 24.23 26.60
N LYS A 170 -46.50 25.02 26.42
CA LYS A 170 -45.63 25.41 27.52
C LYS A 170 -46.32 26.34 28.53
N PRO A 171 -45.93 26.31 29.82
CA PRO A 171 -46.47 27.19 30.85
C PRO A 171 -46.29 28.67 30.50
N GLU A 172 -47.25 29.52 30.89
CA GLU A 172 -47.18 30.97 30.64
C GLU A 172 -45.91 31.64 31.19
N GLU A 173 -45.32 31.09 32.25
CA GLU A 173 -44.04 31.55 32.82
C GLU A 173 -42.88 31.44 31.82
N GLU A 174 -42.87 30.39 31.00
CA GLU A 174 -41.87 30.19 29.97
C GLU A 174 -42.18 31.01 28.72
N ARG A 175 -43.47 31.12 28.36
CA ARG A 175 -43.90 31.75 27.11
C ARG A 175 -44.02 33.26 27.16
N MET A 176 -44.32 33.84 28.31
CA MET A 176 -44.71 35.25 28.42
C MET A 176 -43.64 36.08 29.10
N LYS A 177 -43.26 37.21 28.48
CA LYS A 177 -42.43 38.25 29.09
C LYS A 177 -43.29 39.40 29.62
N ARG A 178 -42.73 40.17 30.56
CA ARG A 178 -43.39 41.36 31.08
C ARG A 178 -43.33 42.48 30.04
N ALA A 179 -44.49 42.97 29.63
CA ALA A 179 -44.64 44.09 28.71
C ALA A 179 -45.25 45.30 29.45
N GLY A 180 -44.39 46.09 30.10
CA GLY A 180 -44.83 47.25 30.89
C GLY A 180 -45.33 46.91 32.31
N PHE A 181 -46.12 47.81 32.90
CA PHE A 181 -46.37 47.75 34.35
C PHE A 181 -47.31 46.62 34.80
N PHE A 182 -48.28 46.23 33.96
CA PHE A 182 -49.28 45.18 34.27
C PHE A 182 -49.64 44.26 33.09
N ARG A 183 -49.01 44.40 31.93
CA ARG A 183 -49.29 43.52 30.78
C ARG A 183 -48.18 42.49 30.61
N ARG A 184 -48.56 41.30 30.19
CA ARG A 184 -47.65 40.25 29.74
C ARG A 184 -47.91 40.02 28.27
N GLU A 185 -46.85 39.80 27.51
CA GLU A 185 -46.92 39.47 26.09
C GLU A 185 -46.11 38.21 25.81
N GLU A 186 -46.44 37.50 24.75
CA GLU A 186 -45.66 36.35 24.33
C GLU A 186 -44.24 36.77 23.94
N ASP A 187 -43.25 36.09 24.49
CA ASP A 187 -41.85 36.30 24.16
C ASP A 187 -41.52 35.67 22.81
N ARG A 188 -41.74 36.46 21.75
CA ARG A 188 -41.51 36.04 20.36
C ARG A 188 -40.09 35.58 20.10
N ASP A 189 -39.11 36.20 20.75
CA ASP A 189 -37.69 35.86 20.58
C ASP A 189 -37.40 34.47 21.15
N LYS A 190 -37.93 34.16 22.34
CA LYS A 190 -37.83 32.81 22.93
C LYS A 190 -38.58 31.76 22.15
N ARG A 191 -39.77 32.08 21.63
CA ARG A 191 -40.51 31.17 20.76
C ARG A 191 -39.71 30.82 19.51
N ASP A 192 -39.18 31.85 18.83
CA ASP A 192 -38.46 31.66 17.59
C ASP A 192 -37.12 30.93 17.85
N GLN A 193 -36.50 31.14 19.01
CA GLN A 193 -35.36 30.35 19.48
C GLN A 193 -35.72 28.87 19.70
N PHE A 194 -36.78 28.60 20.47
CA PHE A 194 -37.26 27.24 20.73
C PHE A 194 -37.60 26.49 19.43
N ILE A 195 -38.25 27.16 18.49
CA ILE A 195 -38.59 26.57 17.19
C ILE A 195 -37.32 26.22 16.40
N ARG A 196 -36.31 27.08 16.40
CA ARG A 196 -35.04 26.79 15.71
C ARG A 196 -34.33 25.59 16.34
N GLU A 197 -34.18 25.61 17.67
CA GLU A 197 -33.54 24.52 18.41
C GLU A 197 -34.24 23.18 18.18
N TYR A 198 -35.59 23.16 18.22
CA TYR A 198 -36.35 21.95 17.95
C TYR A 198 -36.12 21.42 16.53
N ILE A 199 -36.11 22.30 15.52
CA ILE A 199 -35.83 21.88 14.14
C ILE A 199 -34.41 21.33 14.05
N ASP A 200 -33.41 22.03 14.59
CA ASP A 200 -32.00 21.62 14.51
C ASP A 200 -31.76 20.27 15.18
N GLU A 201 -32.41 19.99 16.31
CA GLU A 201 -32.32 18.73 17.05
C GLU A 201 -32.95 17.54 16.30
N HIS A 202 -34.06 17.76 15.58
CA HIS A 202 -34.86 16.67 15.00
C HIS A 202 -34.71 16.54 13.47
N LEU A 203 -34.12 17.53 12.79
CA LEU A 203 -34.03 17.57 11.33
C LEU A 203 -33.21 16.39 10.78
N GLU A 204 -32.08 16.07 11.42
CA GLU A 204 -31.22 14.97 10.96
C GLU A 204 -31.94 13.62 11.05
N GLU A 205 -32.57 13.34 12.20
CA GLU A 205 -33.31 12.10 12.42
C GLU A 205 -34.47 11.96 11.43
N ARG A 206 -35.28 13.02 11.26
CA ARG A 206 -36.38 13.01 10.29
C ARG A 206 -35.93 12.83 8.85
N LEU A 207 -34.80 13.43 8.46
CA LEU A 207 -34.25 13.22 7.12
C LEU A 207 -33.80 11.76 6.94
N LYS A 208 -33.12 11.20 7.93
CA LYS A 208 -32.69 9.79 7.89
C LYS A 208 -33.88 8.82 7.79
N GLU A 209 -34.97 9.10 8.51
CA GLU A 209 -36.24 8.34 8.39
C GLU A 209 -36.81 8.41 6.96
N GLU A 210 -36.95 9.61 6.38
CA GLU A 210 -37.54 9.80 5.06
C GLU A 210 -36.71 9.13 3.95
N PHE A 211 -35.38 9.12 4.07
CA PHE A 211 -34.47 8.48 3.11
C PHE A 211 -34.20 7.00 3.42
N ASN A 212 -34.86 6.39 4.42
CA ASN A 212 -34.65 5.01 4.87
C ASN A 212 -33.17 4.69 5.17
N LEU A 213 -32.49 5.61 5.85
CA LEU A 213 -31.09 5.47 6.27
C LEU A 213 -30.94 4.94 7.71
N ILE A 214 -32.02 4.43 8.30
CA ILE A 214 -32.12 3.83 9.65
C ILE A 214 -32.80 2.46 9.55
#